data_AF-A0A964AV48-F1
#
_entry.id   AF-A0A964AV48-F1
#
_cell.length_a   1.000
_cell.length_b   1.000
_cell.length_c   1.000
_cell.angle_alpha   90.00
_cell.angle_beta   90.00
_cell.angle_gamma   90.00
#
_symmetry.space_group_name_H-M   'P 1'
#
loop_
_entity.id
_entity.type
_entity.pdbx_description
1 polymer ?
#
loop_
_entity_poly.entity_id
_entity_poly.type
_entity_poly.pdbx_seq_one_letter_code
_entity_poly.pdbx_strand_id
1 'polypeptide(L)'
;MTTTLESLTMSGLQQVEEPTVLYEPYTYQPGDAETRLAALVAITQQNPMLELTEEKLRDGINVYIARVKHMGEWVVAGVCGSFLQYNDDTVREIGGVTVLPEYRHGSYHDEHIGTTLAWLATESALHEGKTALAFCNTASLNTFIRIGYSEAPLHEVPQAALAECAGCKNCDFDKLKQPCADTIMIKNP
;
A
#
# COMPACT_ATOMS: atom_id res chain seq x y z
N MET A 1 7.56 -7.11 -69.64
CA MET A 1 6.47 -6.72 -68.73
C MET A 1 6.98 -6.95 -67.33
N THR A 2 7.24 -5.87 -66.61
CA THR A 2 7.92 -5.84 -65.30
C THR A 2 6.83 -5.74 -64.24
N THR A 3 6.68 -6.77 -63.43
CA THR A 3 5.73 -6.77 -62.31
C THR A 3 6.40 -6.11 -61.11
N THR A 4 5.89 -4.94 -60.72
CA THR A 4 6.31 -4.19 -59.53
C THR A 4 5.89 -4.95 -58.27
N LEU A 5 6.84 -5.17 -57.34
CA LEU A 5 6.53 -5.61 -55.98
C LEU A 5 5.77 -4.48 -55.27
N GLU A 6 4.52 -4.74 -54.90
CA GLU A 6 3.75 -3.88 -54.01
C GLU A 6 4.35 -3.90 -52.60
N SER A 7 4.49 -2.70 -52.05
CA SER A 7 4.87 -2.43 -50.68
C SER A 7 3.78 -2.92 -49.73
N LEU A 8 4.07 -3.99 -48.99
CA LEU A 8 3.37 -4.33 -47.75
C LEU A 8 3.77 -3.31 -46.68
N THR A 9 2.98 -2.25 -46.52
CA THR A 9 3.05 -1.39 -45.34
C THR A 9 2.49 -2.17 -44.15
N MET A 10 3.40 -2.55 -43.25
CA MET A 10 3.05 -3.08 -41.92
C MET A 10 2.36 -2.00 -41.09
N SER A 11 1.06 -1.81 -41.30
CA SER A 11 0.19 -1.07 -40.40
C SER A 11 -0.49 -2.06 -39.46
N GLY A 12 0.11 -2.26 -38.29
CA GLY A 12 -0.42 -3.23 -37.33
C GLY A 12 0.32 -3.31 -36.00
N LEU A 13 1.25 -2.39 -35.71
CA LEU A 13 1.74 -2.24 -34.35
C LEU A 13 0.67 -1.48 -33.57
N GLN A 14 -0.21 -2.25 -32.93
CA GLN A 14 -1.07 -1.79 -31.85
C GLN A 14 -0.15 -1.04 -30.88
N GLN A 15 -0.27 0.29 -30.79
CA GLN A 15 0.42 1.06 -29.77
C GLN A 15 -0.05 0.50 -28.43
N VAL A 16 0.85 -0.17 -27.73
CA VAL A 16 0.64 -0.53 -26.33
C VAL A 16 0.58 0.80 -25.60
N GLU A 17 -0.62 1.20 -25.16
CA GLU A 17 -0.76 2.39 -24.32
C GLU A 17 0.13 2.21 -23.09
N GLU A 18 1.01 3.19 -22.83
CA GLU A 18 1.86 3.15 -21.65
C GLU A 18 0.96 3.10 -20.40
N PRO A 19 1.27 2.24 -19.41
CA PRO A 19 0.49 2.15 -18.18
C PRO A 19 0.44 3.52 -17.51
N THR A 20 -0.76 3.97 -17.16
CA THR A 20 -0.95 5.30 -16.58
C THR A 20 -0.57 5.34 -15.10
N VAL A 21 -0.48 4.16 -14.46
CA VAL A 21 0.01 3.95 -13.10
C VAL A 21 1.00 2.77 -13.07
N LEU A 22 2.08 2.93 -12.32
CA LEU A 22 3.06 1.87 -12.02
C LEU A 22 3.03 1.55 -10.54
N TYR A 23 3.00 0.26 -10.21
CA TYR A 23 3.08 -0.23 -8.84
C TYR A 23 4.40 -0.97 -8.67
N GLU A 24 5.19 -0.59 -7.66
CA GLU A 24 6.49 -1.20 -7.42
C GLU A 24 6.76 -1.37 -5.92
N PRO A 25 7.46 -2.45 -5.51
CA PRO A 25 8.03 -2.52 -4.17
C PRO A 25 9.06 -1.41 -4.01
N TYR A 26 9.09 -0.81 -2.83
CA TYR A 26 10.05 0.21 -2.44
C TYR A 26 10.88 -0.33 -1.29
N THR A 27 12.17 -0.55 -1.57
CA THR A 27 13.17 -0.85 -0.56
C THR A 27 14.00 0.41 -0.37
N TYR A 28 13.95 1.00 0.82
CA TYR A 28 14.80 2.14 1.13
C TYR A 28 16.27 1.77 0.94
N GLN A 29 16.99 2.60 0.18
CA GLN A 29 18.44 2.54 0.08
C GLN A 29 19.03 3.82 0.68
N PRO A 30 20.11 3.74 1.48
CA PRO A 30 20.85 4.93 1.89
C PRO A 30 21.30 5.74 0.66
N GLY A 31 20.81 6.98 0.54
CA GLY A 31 21.05 7.84 -0.62
C GLY A 31 20.03 7.72 -1.76
N ASP A 32 18.91 7.03 -1.55
CA ASP A 32 17.72 7.17 -2.40
C ASP A 32 17.42 8.65 -2.62
N ALA A 33 17.04 9.01 -3.86
CA ALA A 33 16.78 10.39 -4.23
C ALA A 33 15.92 11.06 -3.15
N GLU A 34 16.47 12.07 -2.48
CA GLU A 34 15.82 12.76 -1.35
C GLU A 34 14.38 13.12 -1.67
N THR A 35 14.09 13.41 -2.95
CA THR A 35 12.75 13.72 -3.47
C THR A 35 11.73 12.58 -3.35
N ARG A 36 12.11 11.32 -3.57
CA ARG A 36 11.19 10.17 -3.47
C ARG A 36 10.86 9.87 -2.01
N LEU A 37 11.88 9.81 -1.17
CA LEU A 37 11.71 9.65 0.28
C LEU A 37 10.91 10.81 0.87
N ALA A 38 11.25 12.05 0.49
CA ALA A 38 10.51 13.24 0.92
C ALA A 38 9.06 13.19 0.46
N ALA A 39 8.77 12.70 -0.75
CA ALA A 39 7.39 12.52 -1.20
C ALA A 39 6.64 11.49 -0.34
N LEU A 40 7.25 10.33 -0.03
CA LEU A 40 6.64 9.32 0.83
C LEU A 40 6.36 9.86 2.24
N VAL A 41 7.34 10.53 2.85
CA VAL A 41 7.22 11.15 4.17
C VAL A 41 6.20 12.30 4.16
N ALA A 42 6.19 13.14 3.11
CA ALA A 42 5.23 14.23 3.00
C ALA A 42 3.78 13.72 2.86
N ILE A 43 3.56 12.67 2.07
CA ILE A 43 2.24 12.05 1.89
C ILE A 43 1.70 11.55 3.24
N THR A 44 2.53 10.88 4.03
CA THR A 44 2.12 10.27 5.31
C THR A 44 1.92 11.33 6.40
N GLN A 45 2.70 12.42 6.39
CA GLN A 45 2.51 13.56 7.30
C GLN A 45 1.24 14.36 7.04
N GLN A 46 0.79 14.46 5.78
CA GLN A 46 -0.45 15.17 5.42
C GLN A 46 -1.72 14.41 5.81
N ASN A 47 -1.66 13.08 5.95
CA ASN A 47 -2.83 12.23 6.25
C ASN A 47 -2.47 11.16 7.29
N PRO A 48 -2.19 11.53 8.55
CA PRO A 48 -1.65 10.60 9.52
C PRO A 48 -2.72 9.63 10.06
N MET A 49 -2.47 8.32 9.91
CA MET A 49 -3.02 7.28 10.81
C MET A 49 -1.89 6.60 11.61
N LEU A 50 -0.72 6.42 11.00
CA LEU A 50 0.53 5.98 11.62
C LEU A 50 1.68 6.75 10.97
N GLU A 51 2.55 7.37 11.77
CA GLU A 51 3.70 8.12 11.25
C GLU A 51 4.74 7.16 10.68
N LEU A 52 5.03 7.31 9.38
CA LEU A 52 6.14 6.66 8.67
C LEU A 52 7.35 7.60 8.71
N THR A 53 8.32 7.27 9.55
CA THR A 53 9.59 8.00 9.63
C THR A 53 10.64 7.36 8.72
N GLU A 54 11.71 8.09 8.41
CA GLU A 54 12.85 7.53 7.68
C GLU A 54 13.47 6.33 8.42
N GLU A 55 13.53 6.37 9.75
CA GLU A 55 14.01 5.27 10.59
C GLU A 55 13.16 4.01 10.40
N LYS A 56 11.83 4.13 10.42
CA LYS A 56 10.92 3.01 10.15
C LYS A 56 11.13 2.44 8.74
N LEU A 57 11.31 3.30 7.74
CA LEU A 57 11.58 2.87 6.36
C LEU A 57 12.93 2.14 6.22
N ARG A 58 13.93 2.51 7.03
CA ARG A 58 15.24 1.82 7.10
C ARG A 58 15.14 0.41 7.70
N ASP A 59 14.28 0.22 8.69
CA ASP A 59 14.24 -1.00 9.50
C ASP A 59 13.48 -2.18 8.86
N GLY A 60 13.33 -2.19 7.54
CA GLY A 60 12.87 -3.39 6.80
C GLY A 60 11.35 -3.53 6.66
N ILE A 61 10.63 -2.40 6.57
CA ILE A 61 9.23 -2.41 6.14
C ILE A 61 9.18 -2.71 4.64
N ASN A 62 8.37 -3.70 4.24
CA ASN A 62 8.05 -3.92 2.83
C ASN A 62 7.05 -2.83 2.42
N VAL A 63 7.51 -1.80 1.71
CA VAL A 63 6.65 -0.72 1.23
C VAL A 63 6.31 -0.94 -0.23
N TYR A 64 5.10 -0.61 -0.62
CA TYR A 64 4.64 -0.58 -2.00
C TYR A 64 4.23 0.85 -2.35
N ILE A 65 4.62 1.31 -3.52
CA ILE A 65 4.30 2.65 -4.00
C ILE A 65 3.56 2.58 -5.33
N ALA A 66 2.68 3.55 -5.53
CA ALA A 66 2.06 3.81 -6.83
C ALA A 66 2.66 5.08 -7.41
N ARG A 67 3.07 5.03 -8.67
CA ARG A 67 3.58 6.17 -9.43
C ARG A 67 2.65 6.46 -10.59
N VAL A 68 2.35 7.72 -10.80
CA VAL A 68 1.48 8.19 -11.87
C VAL A 68 2.27 9.12 -12.77
N LYS A 69 2.07 9.02 -14.09
CA LYS A 69 2.67 9.95 -15.04
C LYS A 69 1.87 11.25 -15.05
N HIS A 70 2.42 12.30 -14.45
CA HIS A 70 1.84 13.64 -14.38
C HIS A 70 2.73 14.62 -15.14
N MET A 71 2.17 15.29 -16.16
CA MET A 71 2.90 16.26 -17.00
C MET A 71 4.23 15.74 -17.60
N GLY A 72 4.30 14.44 -17.90
CA GLY A 72 5.49 13.81 -18.48
C GLY A 72 6.49 13.27 -17.45
N GLU A 73 6.25 13.50 -16.16
CA GLU A 73 7.10 13.03 -15.07
C GLU A 73 6.38 11.99 -14.19
N TRP A 74 7.15 11.09 -13.58
CA TRP A 74 6.60 10.07 -12.69
C TRP A 74 6.58 10.58 -11.25
N VAL A 75 5.38 10.77 -10.70
CA VAL A 75 5.16 11.26 -9.33
C VAL A 75 4.64 10.14 -8.44
N VAL A 76 5.08 10.09 -7.18
CA VAL A 76 4.51 9.17 -6.19
C VAL A 76 3.10 9.63 -5.84
N ALA A 77 2.11 8.79 -6.15
CA ALA A 77 0.70 9.06 -5.95
C ALA A 77 0.13 8.40 -4.69
N GLY A 78 0.74 7.29 -4.25
CA GLY A 78 0.29 6.58 -3.06
C GLY A 78 1.31 5.58 -2.53
N VAL A 79 1.06 5.12 -1.31
CA VAL A 79 1.91 4.21 -0.55
C VAL A 79 1.07 3.27 0.30
N CYS A 80 1.56 2.05 0.51
CA CYS A 80 1.09 1.11 1.54
C CYS A 80 2.30 0.37 2.12
N GLY A 81 2.29 0.10 3.42
CA GLY A 81 3.33 -0.65 4.10
C GLY A 81 2.85 -2.03 4.57
N SER A 82 3.76 -2.99 4.57
CA SER A 82 3.69 -4.27 5.26
C SER A 82 4.77 -4.29 6.34
N PHE A 83 4.34 -4.19 7.59
CA PHE A 83 5.19 -3.93 8.75
C PHE A 83 5.42 -5.23 9.53
N LEU A 84 6.70 -5.52 9.80
CA LEU A 84 7.11 -6.38 10.93
C LEU A 84 7.02 -5.50 12.18
N GLN A 85 5.79 -5.24 12.66
CA GLN A 85 5.62 -4.38 13.82
C GLN A 85 5.66 -5.17 15.13
N TYR A 86 5.80 -6.49 15.05
CA TYR A 86 5.65 -7.40 16.18
C TYR A 86 6.91 -8.25 16.33
N ASN A 87 7.30 -8.57 17.57
CA ASN A 87 8.29 -9.63 17.86
C ASN A 87 7.77 -11.04 17.50
N ASP A 88 6.82 -11.11 16.57
CA ASP A 88 6.12 -12.28 16.09
C ASP A 88 6.27 -12.34 14.57
N ASP A 89 7.13 -13.26 14.12
CA ASP A 89 7.37 -13.51 12.70
C ASP A 89 6.23 -14.31 12.05
N THR A 90 5.08 -14.51 12.69
CA THR A 90 3.94 -15.19 12.04
C THR A 90 2.97 -14.23 11.38
N VAL A 91 3.08 -12.92 11.66
CA VAL A 91 2.08 -11.91 11.30
C VAL A 91 2.74 -10.67 10.69
N ARG A 92 2.06 -10.07 9.71
CA ARG A 92 2.40 -8.75 9.14
C ARG A 92 1.22 -7.81 9.29
N GLU A 93 1.48 -6.60 9.78
CA GLU A 93 0.49 -5.53 9.69
C GLU A 93 0.50 -4.93 8.28
N ILE A 94 -0.65 -4.81 7.64
CA ILE A 94 -0.83 -4.10 6.38
C ILE A 94 -1.52 -2.78 6.69
N GLY A 95 -0.81 -1.69 6.48
CA GLY A 95 -1.22 -0.37 6.95
C GLY A 95 -0.62 0.77 6.15
N GLY A 96 -0.79 1.99 6.66
CA GLY A 96 -0.25 3.19 6.01
C GLY A 96 -0.79 3.46 4.61
N VAL A 97 -1.94 2.88 4.25
CA VAL A 97 -2.57 3.06 2.93
C VAL A 97 -2.93 4.52 2.75
N THR A 98 -2.13 5.23 1.95
CA THR A 98 -2.31 6.66 1.69
C THR A 98 -2.21 6.92 0.20
N VAL A 99 -3.16 7.69 -0.32
CA VAL A 99 -3.17 8.17 -1.70
C VAL A 99 -3.37 9.69 -1.66
N LEU A 100 -2.62 10.43 -2.48
CA LEU A 100 -2.78 11.88 -2.60
C LEU A 100 -4.20 12.22 -3.11
N PRO A 101 -4.86 13.25 -2.57
CA PRO A 101 -6.26 13.57 -2.88
C PRO A 101 -6.61 13.62 -4.37
N GLU A 102 -5.75 14.22 -5.19
CA GLU A 102 -5.90 14.38 -6.63
C GLU A 102 -5.86 13.04 -7.41
N TYR A 103 -5.35 11.98 -6.79
CA TYR A 103 -5.30 10.63 -7.35
C TYR A 103 -6.25 9.64 -6.64
N ARG A 104 -7.03 10.08 -5.66
CA ARG A 104 -8.02 9.21 -4.96
C ARG A 104 -9.21 8.88 -5.86
N HIS A 105 -9.74 9.89 -6.55
CA HIS A 105 -10.93 9.82 -7.39
C HIS A 105 -10.77 10.82 -8.55
N GLY A 106 -10.38 10.35 -9.73
CA GLY A 106 -10.15 11.18 -10.92
C GLY A 106 -10.02 10.32 -12.18
N SER A 107 -9.49 10.86 -13.30
CA SER A 107 -9.36 10.23 -14.64
C SER A 107 -8.78 8.81 -14.69
N TYR A 108 -8.25 8.33 -13.57
CA TYR A 108 -7.79 6.97 -13.27
C TYR A 108 -8.89 6.13 -12.60
N HIS A 109 -10.16 6.41 -12.88
CA HIS A 109 -11.33 5.96 -12.10
C HIS A 109 -11.47 4.44 -11.96
N ASP A 110 -10.88 3.67 -12.88
CA ASP A 110 -10.88 2.20 -12.83
C ASP A 110 -9.75 1.63 -11.95
N GLU A 111 -8.76 2.46 -11.61
CA GLU A 111 -7.60 2.07 -10.81
C GLU A 111 -7.81 2.47 -9.35
N HIS A 112 -8.29 1.52 -8.55
CA HIS A 112 -8.37 1.66 -7.11
C HIS A 112 -6.96 1.63 -6.48
N ILE A 113 -6.15 2.68 -6.68
CA ILE A 113 -4.73 2.75 -6.27
C ILE A 113 -4.51 2.24 -4.84
N GLY A 114 -5.30 2.74 -3.88
CA GLY A 114 -5.19 2.31 -2.49
C GLY A 114 -5.49 0.82 -2.28
N THR A 115 -6.47 0.27 -3.01
CA THR A 115 -6.81 -1.16 -2.98
C THR A 115 -5.74 -2.02 -3.63
N THR A 116 -5.18 -1.60 -4.78
CA THR A 116 -4.09 -2.31 -5.44
C THR A 116 -2.84 -2.34 -4.57
N LEU A 117 -2.49 -1.21 -3.93
CA LEU A 117 -1.36 -1.14 -3.01
C LEU A 117 -1.56 -2.04 -1.78
N ALA A 118 -2.75 -2.01 -1.18
CA ALA A 118 -3.08 -2.89 -0.06
C ALA A 118 -3.03 -4.37 -0.47
N TRP A 119 -3.52 -4.71 -1.67
CA TRP A 119 -3.44 -6.06 -2.22
C TRP A 119 -1.98 -6.52 -2.40
N LEU A 120 -1.11 -5.71 -3.01
CA LEU A 120 0.31 -6.05 -3.18
C LEU A 120 1.03 -6.29 -1.85
N ALA A 121 0.79 -5.41 -0.87
CA ALA A 121 1.35 -5.56 0.47
C ALA A 121 0.83 -6.82 1.18
N THR A 122 -0.46 -7.14 0.99
CA THR A 122 -1.10 -8.35 1.50
C THR A 122 -0.48 -9.59 0.90
N GLU A 123 -0.46 -9.71 -0.44
CA GLU A 123 0.06 -10.91 -1.12
C GLU A 123 1.53 -11.14 -0.78
N SER A 124 2.31 -10.09 -0.57
CA SER A 124 3.68 -10.18 -0.05
C SER A 124 3.75 -10.93 1.28
N ALA A 125 2.92 -10.56 2.25
CA ALA A 125 2.86 -11.23 3.54
C ALA A 125 2.40 -12.69 3.40
N LEU A 126 1.38 -12.96 2.59
CA LEU A 126 0.86 -14.31 2.38
C LEU A 126 1.88 -15.22 1.67
N HIS A 127 2.63 -14.68 0.70
CA HIS A 127 3.72 -15.40 0.02
C HIS A 127 4.86 -15.77 0.97
N GLU A 128 5.10 -14.98 2.01
CA GLU A 128 6.02 -15.31 3.10
C GLU A 128 5.41 -16.31 4.12
N GLY A 129 4.18 -16.79 3.89
CA GLY A 129 3.45 -17.68 4.79
C GLY A 129 2.98 -17.00 6.07
N LYS A 130 2.83 -15.67 6.06
CA LYS A 130 2.45 -14.86 7.22
C LYS A 130 0.98 -14.49 7.16
N THR A 131 0.32 -14.46 8.31
CA THR A 131 -1.02 -13.87 8.43
C THR A 131 -0.94 -12.36 8.24
N ALA A 132 -1.81 -11.81 7.40
CA ALA A 132 -1.90 -10.39 7.15
C ALA A 132 -3.01 -9.77 8.03
N LEU A 133 -2.66 -8.74 8.80
CA LEU A 133 -3.57 -8.07 9.73
C LEU A 133 -3.71 -6.59 9.37
N ALA A 134 -4.89 -6.01 9.48
CA ALA A 134 -5.12 -4.59 9.22
C ALA A 134 -6.04 -3.97 10.27
N PHE A 135 -5.59 -2.89 10.89
CA PHE A 135 -6.39 -2.05 11.78
C PHE A 135 -7.12 -0.99 10.95
N CYS A 136 -8.43 -1.18 10.76
CA CYS A 136 -9.23 -0.38 9.83
C CYS A 136 -10.08 0.65 10.56
N ASN A 137 -10.20 1.83 9.96
CA ASN A 137 -11.30 2.75 10.23
C ASN A 137 -12.35 2.62 9.13
N THR A 138 -13.44 3.38 9.28
CA THR A 138 -14.52 3.43 8.28
C THR A 138 -14.04 3.72 6.85
N ALA A 139 -12.96 4.49 6.67
CA ALA A 139 -12.45 4.85 5.34
C ALA A 139 -11.66 3.71 4.67
N SER A 140 -10.93 2.89 5.43
CA SER A 140 -10.12 1.79 4.89
C SER A 140 -10.84 0.43 4.86
N LEU A 141 -11.91 0.25 5.63
CA LEU A 141 -12.62 -1.03 5.77
C LEU A 141 -13.00 -1.65 4.41
N ASN A 142 -13.63 -0.88 3.53
CA ASN A 142 -14.06 -1.36 2.21
C ASN A 142 -12.89 -1.78 1.32
N THR A 143 -11.72 -1.19 1.49
CA THR A 143 -10.50 -1.58 0.76
C THR A 143 -10.11 -3.01 1.14
N PHE A 144 -10.07 -3.32 2.43
CA PHE A 144 -9.65 -4.63 2.92
C PHE A 144 -10.69 -5.74 2.64
N ILE A 145 -11.98 -5.42 2.72
CA ILE A 145 -13.06 -6.34 2.32
C ILE A 145 -12.89 -6.76 0.84
N ARG A 146 -12.61 -5.80 -0.06
CA ARG A 146 -12.46 -6.06 -1.50
C ARG A 146 -11.31 -7.01 -1.84
N ILE A 147 -10.27 -7.04 -1.01
CA ILE A 147 -9.07 -7.88 -1.23
C ILE A 147 -9.11 -9.18 -0.41
N GLY A 148 -10.27 -9.49 0.18
CA GLY A 148 -10.59 -10.80 0.77
C GLY A 148 -10.30 -10.93 2.27
N TYR A 149 -10.17 -9.82 3.00
CA TYR A 149 -10.06 -9.88 4.46
C TYR A 149 -11.42 -10.18 5.10
N SER A 150 -11.38 -10.78 6.29
CA SER A 150 -12.54 -10.94 7.17
C SER A 150 -12.33 -10.17 8.47
N GLU A 151 -13.42 -9.69 9.06
CA GLU A 151 -13.38 -9.09 10.40
C GLU A 151 -12.95 -10.15 11.43
N ALA A 152 -12.02 -9.77 12.30
CA ALA A 152 -11.50 -10.60 13.36
C ALA A 152 -11.91 -10.02 14.73
N PRO A 153 -12.49 -10.83 15.63
CA PRO A 153 -12.69 -10.39 17.00
C PRO A 153 -11.34 -10.24 17.72
N LEU A 154 -11.29 -9.35 18.72
CA LEU A 154 -10.04 -9.01 19.42
C LEU A 154 -9.27 -10.22 19.99
N HIS A 155 -9.95 -11.29 20.37
CA HIS A 155 -9.32 -12.48 20.93
C HIS A 155 -8.63 -13.38 19.88
N GLU A 156 -8.91 -13.16 18.59
CA GLU A 156 -8.21 -13.82 17.48
C GLU A 156 -6.98 -13.01 17.01
N VAL A 157 -6.83 -11.80 17.53
CA VAL A 157 -5.69 -10.93 17.20
C VAL A 157 -4.46 -11.39 18.00
N PRO A 158 -3.32 -11.61 17.33
CA PRO A 158 -2.06 -11.91 17.99
C PRO A 158 -1.74 -10.90 19.09
N GLN A 159 -1.40 -11.37 20.29
CA GLN A 159 -1.13 -10.50 21.44
C GLN A 159 0.00 -9.50 21.18
N ALA A 160 0.98 -9.88 20.37
CA ALA A 160 2.07 -8.98 19.97
C ALA A 160 1.56 -7.76 19.19
N ALA A 161 0.49 -7.91 18.41
CA ALA A 161 -0.16 -6.80 17.72
C ALA A 161 -0.92 -5.88 18.68
N LEU A 162 -1.58 -6.45 19.69
CA LEU A 162 -2.28 -5.68 20.70
C LEU A 162 -1.34 -4.91 21.64
N ALA A 163 -0.15 -5.45 21.92
CA ALA A 163 0.84 -4.83 22.79
C ALA A 163 1.34 -3.48 22.24
N GLU A 164 1.56 -3.38 20.92
CA GLU A 164 1.92 -2.12 20.26
C GLU A 164 0.77 -1.10 20.30
N CYS A 165 -0.48 -1.55 20.16
CA CYS A 165 -1.64 -0.68 20.33
C CYS A 165 -1.75 -0.13 21.77
N ALA A 166 -1.39 -0.93 22.78
CA ALA A 166 -1.38 -0.50 24.18
C ALA A 166 -0.33 0.59 24.47
N GLY A 167 0.75 0.66 23.68
CA GLY A 167 1.77 1.71 23.75
C GLY A 167 1.45 2.97 22.94
N CYS A 168 0.38 2.96 22.13
CA CYS A 168 0.04 4.06 21.25
C CYS A 168 -0.51 5.26 22.04
N LYS A 169 0.17 6.41 21.94
CA LYS A 169 -0.23 7.68 22.61
C LYS A 169 -1.61 8.20 22.18
N ASN A 170 -2.11 7.72 21.04
CA ASN A 170 -3.42 8.07 20.50
C ASN A 170 -4.51 7.02 20.83
N CYS A 171 -4.14 5.88 21.42
CA CYS A 171 -5.08 4.88 21.92
C CYS A 171 -5.16 5.00 23.44
N ASP A 172 -6.28 5.47 23.98
CA ASP A 172 -6.58 5.23 25.39
C ASP A 172 -7.12 3.79 25.52
N PHE A 173 -6.22 2.81 25.47
CA PHE A 173 -6.57 1.39 25.49
C PHE A 173 -7.38 1.02 26.74
N ASP A 174 -7.08 1.70 27.86
CA ASP A 174 -7.76 1.56 29.15
C ASP A 174 -9.19 2.13 29.14
N LYS A 175 -9.47 3.20 28.35
CA LYS A 175 -10.83 3.75 28.22
C LYS A 175 -11.65 3.15 27.08
N LEU A 176 -11.02 2.75 25.98
CA LEU A 176 -11.73 2.32 24.77
C LEU A 176 -12.00 0.82 24.72
N LYS A 177 -11.24 -0.01 25.47
CA LYS A 177 -11.28 -1.49 25.35
C LYS A 177 -11.16 -2.01 23.89
N GLN A 178 -10.74 -1.14 22.97
CA GLN A 178 -10.64 -1.35 21.54
C GLN A 178 -9.45 -0.52 21.04
N PRO A 179 -8.69 -1.03 20.05
CA PRO A 179 -7.65 -0.24 19.37
C PRO A 179 -8.22 1.05 18.74
N CYS A 180 -7.36 1.98 18.27
CA CYS A 180 -7.79 3.16 17.50
C CYS A 180 -8.50 2.85 16.16
N ALA A 181 -8.73 1.57 15.87
CA ALA A 181 -9.45 1.09 14.72
C ALA A 181 -10.87 0.70 15.10
N ASP A 182 -11.82 1.05 14.24
CA ASP A 182 -13.22 0.64 14.33
C ASP A 182 -13.34 -0.88 14.14
N THR A 183 -12.45 -1.47 13.33
CA THR A 183 -12.53 -2.87 12.90
C THR A 183 -11.14 -3.45 12.71
N ILE A 184 -10.93 -4.67 13.18
CA ILE A 184 -9.70 -5.42 12.93
C ILE A 184 -10.00 -6.44 11.84
N MET A 185 -9.16 -6.48 10.81
CA MET A 185 -9.34 -7.33 9.64
C MET A 185 -8.16 -8.30 9.55
N ILE A 186 -8.42 -9.56 9.24
CA ILE A 186 -7.40 -10.61 9.09
C ILE A 186 -7.54 -11.35 7.76
N LYS A 187 -6.41 -11.79 7.20
CA LYS A 187 -6.33 -12.71 6.07
C LYS A 187 -5.19 -13.69 6.32
N ASN A 188 -5.51 -14.97 6.34
CA ASN A 188 -4.52 -16.05 6.54
C ASN A 188 -3.92 -16.50 5.19
N PRO A 189 -2.71 -17.11 5.21
CA PRO A 189 -2.08 -17.71 4.03
C PRO A 189 -2.94 -18.78 3.34
#